data_AF-A0A0R1LJF7-F1
#
_entry.id   AF-A0A0R1LJF7-F1
#
_cell.length_a   1.000
_cell.length_b   1.000
_cell.length_c   1.000
_cell.angle_alpha   90.00
_cell.angle_beta   90.00
_cell.angle_gamma   90.00
#
_symmetry.space_group_name_H-M   'P 1'
#
loop_
_entity.id
_entity.type
_entity.pdbx_description
1 polymer ?
#
loop_
_entity_poly.entity_id
_entity_poly.type
_entity_poly.pdbx_seq_one_letter_code
_entity_poly.pdbx_strand_id
1 'polypeptide(L)'
;MGICLLGSLGLSMTAHASPYIHDQLGILSPQQRQQIIQTNQRWQRTRNRPQLWVYTYAQLPASATLGFDYSNPFDTPGNALVDQHFQQLGQQAVDPTASTGDQEYAAAQATKRLHDKVSVIIIYPDNGWHTVIDPSDNLTKGVSDFQKWQLTRRLSNKQGTAQSAMTFFNRYQKFITRHIAKPAKITPGLGWGWVSFWILSPFLLWVLLKILKAFRHPTFVGDPHAGADMYSGYMWGRWMGGDHDPWDHF
;
A
#
# COMPACT_ATOMS: atom_id res chain seq x y z
N MET A 1 -55.89 14.35 9.47
CA MET A 1 -54.68 14.76 8.72
C MET A 1 -53.48 14.15 9.41
N GLY A 2 -52.89 13.11 8.82
CA GLY A 2 -51.71 12.44 9.34
C GLY A 2 -50.45 13.12 8.80
N ILE A 3 -49.60 13.63 9.69
CA ILE A 3 -48.30 14.18 9.32
C ILE A 3 -47.25 13.14 9.70
N CYS A 4 -46.51 12.71 8.68
CA CYS A 4 -45.45 11.72 8.71
C CYS A 4 -44.36 12.06 9.73
N LEU A 5 -44.12 11.11 10.64
CA LEU A 5 -42.86 10.96 11.36
C LEU A 5 -41.76 10.54 10.35
N LEU A 6 -41.03 11.52 9.80
CA LEU A 6 -39.73 11.27 9.21
C LEU A 6 -38.69 11.22 10.33
N GLY A 7 -38.53 10.00 10.87
CA GLY A 7 -37.52 9.68 11.84
C GLY A 7 -36.10 9.89 11.32
N SER A 8 -35.24 10.30 12.25
CA SER A 8 -33.78 10.26 12.16
C SER A 8 -33.15 10.98 10.96
N LEU A 9 -33.16 12.31 11.02
CA LEU A 9 -32.02 13.10 10.53
C LEU A 9 -30.78 12.62 11.27
N GLY A 10 -30.04 11.73 10.62
CA GLY A 10 -28.71 11.34 11.05
C GLY A 10 -27.87 12.58 11.24
N LEU A 11 -27.36 12.73 12.46
CA LEU A 11 -26.29 13.63 12.91
C LEU A 11 -25.41 14.11 11.74
N SER A 12 -25.82 15.24 11.18
CA SER A 12 -25.17 15.93 10.10
C SER A 12 -24.57 17.19 10.69
N MET A 13 -23.24 17.16 10.87
CA MET A 13 -22.36 18.29 11.21
C MET A 13 -22.44 18.71 12.69
N THR A 14 -21.32 18.99 13.36
CA THR A 14 -20.57 20.25 13.22
C THR A 14 -19.07 20.11 13.53
N ALA A 15 -18.25 20.87 12.77
CA ALA A 15 -16.91 21.45 13.05
C ALA A 15 -15.89 20.58 13.86
N HIS A 16 -14.71 20.14 13.37
CA HIS A 16 -13.70 20.75 12.51
C HIS A 16 -13.00 19.68 11.65
N ALA A 17 -13.06 19.80 10.32
CA ALA A 17 -12.13 19.17 9.38
C ALA A 17 -12.11 20.00 8.09
N SER A 18 -11.21 20.98 8.04
CA SER A 18 -10.89 21.71 6.81
C SER A 18 -9.44 22.17 6.96
N PRO A 19 -8.56 22.01 5.96
CA PRO A 19 -8.83 22.07 4.53
C PRO A 19 -8.37 20.86 3.69
N TYR A 20 -9.15 20.61 2.62
CA TYR A 20 -8.91 19.58 1.61
C TYR A 20 -7.81 19.93 0.59
N ILE A 21 -7.49 21.22 0.47
CA ILE A 21 -6.44 21.75 -0.39
C ILE A 21 -5.86 22.97 0.30
N HIS A 22 -4.54 23.02 0.42
CA HIS A 22 -3.79 24.20 0.81
C HIS A 22 -2.74 24.47 -0.26
N ASP A 23 -2.99 25.41 -1.16
CA ASP A 23 -2.14 25.63 -2.33
C ASP A 23 -1.42 26.99 -2.23
N GLN A 24 -0.31 27.06 -1.47
CA GLN A 24 0.47 28.29 -1.32
C GLN A 24 1.23 28.66 -2.59
N LEU A 25 1.62 27.65 -3.37
CA LEU A 25 2.39 27.84 -4.60
C LEU A 25 1.52 28.19 -5.81
N GLY A 26 0.20 28.06 -5.69
CA GLY A 26 -0.73 28.32 -6.79
C GLY A 26 -0.55 27.37 -7.98
N ILE A 27 0.01 26.18 -7.77
CA ILE A 27 0.33 25.25 -8.87
C ILE A 27 -0.90 24.47 -9.33
N LEU A 28 -1.94 24.34 -8.51
CA LEU A 28 -3.13 23.57 -8.87
C LEU A 28 -4.14 24.42 -9.63
N SER A 29 -4.52 23.96 -10.82
CA SER A 29 -5.57 24.61 -11.61
C SER A 29 -6.94 24.51 -10.95
N PRO A 30 -7.90 25.41 -11.25
CA PRO A 30 -9.26 25.34 -10.71
C PRO A 30 -9.94 23.99 -10.95
N GLN A 31 -9.71 23.38 -12.12
CA GLN A 31 -10.26 22.06 -12.46
C GLN A 31 -9.67 20.95 -11.58
N GLN A 32 -8.35 20.98 -11.32
CA GLN A 32 -7.68 20.01 -10.44
C GLN A 32 -8.17 20.15 -9.00
N ARG A 33 -8.34 21.39 -8.52
CA ARG A 33 -8.91 21.67 -7.20
C ARG A 33 -10.32 21.12 -7.07
N GLN A 34 -11.16 21.36 -8.08
CA GLN A 34 -12.52 20.86 -8.09
C GLN A 34 -12.58 19.32 -8.09
N GLN A 35 -11.67 18.66 -8.83
CA GLN A 35 -11.56 17.21 -8.83
C GLN A 35 -11.26 16.66 -7.42
N ILE A 36 -10.31 17.26 -6.71
CA ILE A 36 -9.95 16.86 -5.34
C ILE A 36 -11.15 17.02 -4.39
N ILE A 37 -11.82 18.17 -4.46
CA ILE A 37 -13.01 18.46 -3.64
C ILE A 37 -14.11 17.43 -3.91
N GLN A 38 -14.44 17.17 -5.17
CA GLN A 38 -15.51 16.23 -5.55
C GLN A 38 -15.21 14.79 -5.10
N THR A 39 -13.96 14.35 -5.21
CA THR A 39 -13.55 13.02 -4.74
C THR A 39 -13.74 12.89 -3.22
N ASN A 40 -13.30 13.89 -2.44
CA ASN A 40 -13.47 13.89 -1.00
C ASN A 40 -14.95 13.97 -0.58
N GLN A 41 -15.76 14.81 -1.24
CA GLN A 41 -17.21 14.87 -1.03
C GLN A 41 -17.90 13.53 -1.32
N ARG A 42 -17.45 12.80 -2.35
CA ARG A 42 -17.97 11.46 -2.65
C ARG A 42 -17.65 10.49 -1.51
N TRP A 43 -16.45 10.55 -0.95
CA TRP A 43 -16.06 9.69 0.17
C TRP A 43 -16.76 10.02 1.49
N GLN A 44 -17.18 11.27 1.72
CA GLN A 44 -17.99 11.63 2.89
C GLN A 44 -19.29 10.80 2.99
N ARG A 45 -19.83 10.33 1.85
CA ARG A 45 -21.03 9.48 1.78
C ARG A 45 -20.74 7.99 1.94
N THR A 46 -19.47 7.60 2.05
CA THR A 46 -19.05 6.20 2.22
C THR A 46 -18.94 5.83 3.70
N ARG A 47 -18.79 4.54 4.00
CA ARG A 47 -18.77 4.04 5.39
C ARG A 47 -17.59 4.61 6.18
N ASN A 48 -16.38 4.49 5.63
CA ASN A 48 -15.16 4.83 6.37
C ASN A 48 -14.78 6.31 6.24
N ARG A 49 -15.43 7.05 5.32
CA ARG A 49 -15.27 8.49 5.10
C ARG A 49 -13.80 8.94 5.01
N PRO A 50 -12.95 8.27 4.19
CA PRO A 50 -11.56 8.68 4.04
C PRO A 50 -11.47 10.06 3.38
N GLN A 51 -10.34 10.73 3.59
CA GLN A 51 -10.01 12.00 2.95
C GLN A 51 -8.58 11.98 2.44
N LEU A 52 -8.34 12.68 1.33
CA LEU A 52 -7.02 12.89 0.76
C LEU A 52 -6.81 14.40 0.58
N TRP A 53 -5.93 14.97 1.38
CA TRP A 53 -5.62 16.41 1.35
C TRP A 53 -4.38 16.66 0.51
N VAL A 54 -4.32 17.82 -0.16
CA VAL A 54 -3.17 18.23 -0.97
C VAL A 54 -2.64 19.57 -0.47
N TYR A 55 -1.39 19.58 -0.05
CA TYR A 55 -0.69 20.74 0.48
C TYR A 55 0.48 21.08 -0.44
N THR A 56 0.57 22.34 -0.85
CA THR A 56 1.70 22.91 -1.58
C THR A 56 2.30 24.01 -0.71
N TYR A 57 3.58 23.89 -0.41
CA TYR A 57 4.32 24.81 0.43
C TYR A 57 5.37 25.54 -0.39
N ALA A 58 5.44 26.86 -0.24
CA ALA A 58 6.50 27.65 -0.86
C ALA A 58 7.88 27.36 -0.24
N GLN A 59 7.89 27.02 1.05
CA GLN A 59 9.07 26.61 1.79
C GLN A 59 8.63 25.74 2.97
N LEU A 60 9.39 24.68 3.26
CA LEU A 60 9.20 23.90 4.48
C LEU A 60 10.24 24.31 5.54
N PRO A 61 9.86 24.32 6.84
CA PRO A 61 10.83 24.38 7.92
C PRO A 61 11.81 23.19 7.80
N ALA A 62 13.11 23.41 8.07
CA ALA A 62 14.13 22.37 7.98
C ALA A 62 13.85 21.12 8.86
N SER A 63 13.06 21.30 9.92
CA SER A 63 12.62 20.23 10.83
C SER A 63 11.40 19.45 10.34
N ALA A 64 10.69 19.92 9.31
CA ALA A 64 9.40 19.36 8.91
C ALA A 64 9.50 17.98 8.25
N THR A 65 10.64 17.65 7.64
CA THR A 65 10.89 16.38 6.94
C THR A 65 12.02 15.58 7.58
N LEU A 66 12.47 16.01 8.76
CA LEU A 66 13.61 15.43 9.45
C LEU A 66 13.28 14.00 9.89
N GLY A 67 13.95 13.02 9.31
CA GLY A 67 13.69 11.59 9.53
C GLY A 67 12.72 10.94 8.55
N PHE A 68 12.18 11.67 7.56
CA PHE A 68 11.30 11.09 6.54
C PHE A 68 12.08 10.31 5.47
N ASP A 69 11.82 9.01 5.32
CA ASP A 69 12.42 8.20 4.26
C ASP A 69 11.56 8.26 3.00
N TYR A 70 12.05 9.02 2.02
CA TYR A 70 11.44 9.18 0.70
C TYR A 70 11.32 7.87 -0.09
N SER A 71 12.16 6.88 0.19
CA SER A 71 12.10 5.58 -0.45
C SER A 71 11.00 4.69 0.13
N ASN A 72 10.57 4.99 1.36
CA ASN A 72 9.57 4.22 2.08
C ASN A 72 8.59 5.09 2.90
N PRO A 73 7.67 5.81 2.22
CA PRO A 73 6.74 6.73 2.88
C PRO A 73 5.70 6.04 3.77
N PHE A 74 5.55 4.72 3.68
CA PHE A 74 4.59 3.94 4.47
C PHE A 74 5.16 3.40 5.78
N ASP A 75 6.49 3.29 5.88
CA ASP A 75 7.16 2.70 7.05
C ASP A 75 7.95 3.76 7.83
N THR A 76 7.89 5.02 7.41
CA THR A 76 8.48 6.14 8.15
C THR A 76 7.45 6.72 9.11
N PRO A 77 7.74 6.79 10.42
CA PRO A 77 6.84 7.45 11.37
C PRO A 77 6.68 8.95 11.07
N GLY A 78 5.42 9.40 11.14
CA GLY A 78 4.94 10.77 11.38
C GLY A 78 5.70 11.89 10.71
N ASN A 79 5.14 12.44 9.63
CA ASN A 79 5.59 13.75 9.19
C ASN A 79 5.26 14.76 10.30
N ALA A 80 6.28 15.23 11.03
CA ALA A 80 6.10 16.10 12.20
C ALA A 80 5.25 17.34 11.91
N LEU A 81 5.24 17.81 10.66
CA LEU A 81 4.36 18.90 10.22
C LEU A 81 2.89 18.48 10.19
N VAL A 82 2.58 17.28 9.70
CA VAL A 82 1.20 16.76 9.67
C VAL A 82 0.72 16.47 11.09
N ASP A 83 1.59 15.89 11.94
CA ASP A 83 1.28 15.62 13.34
C ASP A 83 0.92 16.91 14.09
N GLN A 84 1.75 17.95 13.96
CA GLN A 84 1.49 19.26 14.56
C GLN A 84 0.18 19.87 14.02
N HIS A 85 -0.06 19.75 12.71
CA HIS A 85 -1.26 20.29 12.10
C HIS A 85 -2.53 19.56 12.56
N PHE A 86 -2.49 18.23 12.67
CA PHE A 86 -3.61 17.45 13.17
C PHE A 86 -3.88 17.69 14.65
N GLN A 87 -2.84 17.89 15.46
CA GLN A 87 -3.00 18.30 16.86
C GLN A 87 -3.69 19.66 16.98
N GLN A 88 -3.27 20.65 16.19
CA GLN A 88 -3.90 21.97 16.17
C GLN A 88 -5.38 21.90 15.75
N LEU A 89 -5.68 21.16 14.68
CA LEU A 89 -7.06 20.95 14.24
C LEU A 89 -7.89 20.18 15.27
N GLY A 90 -7.29 19.21 15.95
CA GLY A 90 -7.92 18.44 17.02
C GLY A 90 -8.28 19.31 18.22
N GLN A 91 -7.38 20.20 18.65
CA GLN A 91 -7.63 21.17 19.73
C GLN A 91 -8.71 22.18 19.36
N GLN A 92 -8.72 22.68 18.12
CA GLN A 92 -9.76 23.59 17.63
C GLN A 92 -11.15 22.92 17.57
N ALA A 93 -11.21 21.60 17.42
CA ALA A 93 -12.46 20.84 17.35
C ALA A 93 -13.20 20.69 18.69
N VAL A 94 -12.60 21.14 19.80
CA VAL A 94 -13.13 20.93 21.15
C VAL A 94 -13.96 22.11 21.62
N ASP A 95 -15.05 21.80 22.32
CA ASP A 95 -15.89 22.81 22.98
C ASP A 95 -15.10 23.51 24.10
N PRO A 96 -14.90 24.84 24.02
CA PRO A 96 -14.16 25.59 25.03
C PRO A 96 -14.85 25.60 26.41
N THR A 97 -16.11 25.17 26.51
CA THR A 97 -16.88 25.15 27.76
C THR A 97 -16.80 23.84 28.54
N ALA A 98 -16.19 22.79 27.98
CA ALA A 98 -16.01 21.50 28.64
C ALA A 98 -14.94 21.54 29.77
N SER A 99 -14.97 20.57 30.67
CA SER A 99 -13.96 20.44 31.74
C SER A 99 -12.57 20.14 31.15
N THR A 100 -11.49 20.56 31.80
CA THR A 100 -10.12 20.44 31.25
C THR A 100 -9.75 19.00 30.88
N GLY A 101 -10.15 18.01 31.68
CA GLY A 101 -9.91 16.59 31.38
C GLY A 101 -10.73 16.07 30.19
N ASP A 102 -11.98 16.53 30.04
CA ASP A 102 -12.84 16.17 28.91
C ASP A 102 -12.36 16.81 27.61
N GLN A 103 -11.79 18.02 27.71
CA GLN A 103 -11.21 18.75 26.57
C GLN A 103 -9.98 18.04 26.00
N GLU A 104 -9.04 17.64 26.86
CA GLU A 104 -7.83 16.91 26.44
C GLU A 104 -8.19 15.58 25.78
N TYR A 105 -9.12 14.83 26.37
CA TYR A 105 -9.58 13.57 25.80
C TYR A 105 -10.29 13.78 24.44
N ALA A 106 -11.16 14.78 24.33
CA ALA A 106 -11.83 15.11 23.07
C ALA A 106 -10.84 15.55 21.98
N ALA A 107 -9.84 16.37 22.32
CA ALA A 107 -8.79 16.80 21.38
C ALA A 107 -7.95 15.62 20.89
N ALA A 108 -7.55 14.73 21.80
CA ALA A 108 -6.82 13.52 21.46
C ALA A 108 -7.65 12.60 20.54
N GLN A 109 -8.94 12.45 20.83
CA GLN A 109 -9.83 11.64 20.00
C GLN A 109 -10.05 12.26 18.61
N ALA A 110 -10.17 13.59 18.51
CA ALA A 110 -10.29 14.30 17.25
C ALA A 110 -9.01 14.16 16.40
N THR A 111 -7.84 14.35 17.01
CA THR A 111 -6.52 14.17 16.39
C THR A 111 -6.36 12.75 15.87
N LYS A 112 -6.67 11.74 16.70
CA LYS A 112 -6.62 10.33 16.28
C LYS A 112 -7.53 10.04 15.09
N ARG A 113 -8.74 10.61 15.05
CA ARG A 113 -9.65 10.44 13.91
C ARG A 113 -9.10 11.04 12.61
N LEU A 114 -8.30 12.12 12.70
CA LEU A 114 -7.59 12.68 11.54
C LEU A 114 -6.52 11.70 11.06
N HIS A 115 -5.64 11.21 11.94
CA HIS A 115 -4.63 10.19 11.59
C HIS A 115 -5.26 8.92 11.01
N ASP A 116 -6.40 8.49 11.53
CA ASP A 116 -7.09 7.31 11.00
C ASP A 116 -7.57 7.52 9.55
N LYS A 117 -8.09 8.71 9.20
CA LYS A 117 -8.91 8.89 8.00
C LYS A 117 -8.32 9.78 6.92
N VAL A 118 -7.38 10.64 7.27
CA VAL A 118 -6.84 11.69 6.41
C VAL A 118 -5.44 11.31 5.96
N SER A 119 -5.26 11.11 4.66
CA SER A 119 -3.93 11.03 4.05
C SER A 119 -3.57 12.39 3.48
N VAL A 120 -2.31 12.82 3.58
CA VAL A 120 -1.86 14.15 3.14
C VAL A 120 -0.79 14.01 2.06
N ILE A 121 -1.00 14.65 0.91
CA ILE A 121 0.02 14.81 -0.13
C ILE A 121 0.67 16.17 0.08
N ILE A 122 1.99 16.20 0.22
CA ILE A 122 2.75 17.43 0.51
C ILE A 122 3.72 17.67 -0.65
N ILE A 123 3.70 18.88 -1.19
CA ILE A 123 4.55 19.33 -2.30
C ILE A 123 5.34 20.55 -1.84
N TYR A 124 6.65 20.56 -2.04
CA TYR A 124 7.52 21.66 -1.62
C TYR A 124 8.82 21.71 -2.42
N PRO A 125 9.47 22.88 -2.52
CA PRO A 125 10.81 23.00 -3.08
C PRO A 125 11.92 22.76 -2.02
N ASP A 126 12.88 21.90 -2.32
CA ASP A 126 14.16 21.69 -1.61
C ASP A 126 15.22 21.14 -2.59
N ASN A 127 16.16 21.98 -3.04
CA ASN A 127 17.18 21.62 -4.04
C ASN A 127 16.62 20.88 -5.28
N GLY A 128 15.41 21.27 -5.67
CA GLY A 128 14.53 20.50 -6.54
C GLY A 128 13.11 20.56 -5.99
N TRP A 129 12.19 19.89 -6.65
CA TRP A 129 10.80 19.85 -6.20
C TRP A 129 10.46 18.48 -5.63
N HIS A 130 9.84 18.42 -4.46
CA HIS A 130 9.47 17.16 -3.80
C HIS A 130 7.97 16.99 -3.70
N THR A 131 7.47 15.78 -3.98
CA THR A 131 6.10 15.34 -3.66
C THR A 131 6.19 14.12 -2.76
N VAL A 132 5.59 14.19 -1.57
CA VAL A 132 5.52 13.10 -0.60
C VAL A 132 4.09 12.85 -0.17
N ILE A 133 3.84 11.65 0.36
CA ILE A 133 2.56 11.31 0.97
C ILE A 133 2.79 10.91 2.42
N ASP A 134 1.94 11.42 3.29
CA ASP A 134 1.75 10.95 4.64
C ASP A 134 0.45 10.11 4.68
N PRO A 135 0.55 8.78 4.69
CA PRO A 135 -0.62 7.90 4.62
C PRO A 135 -1.36 7.86 5.95
N SER A 136 -2.70 7.82 5.90
CA SER A 136 -3.50 7.63 7.11
C SER A 136 -3.33 6.21 7.68
N ASP A 137 -3.61 6.00 8.98
CA ASP A 137 -3.50 4.67 9.59
C ASP A 137 -4.39 3.63 8.89
N ASN A 138 -5.59 4.03 8.44
CA ASN A 138 -6.46 3.15 7.66
C ASN A 138 -5.86 2.79 6.29
N LEU A 139 -5.11 3.70 5.67
CA LEU A 139 -4.38 3.41 4.44
C LEU A 139 -3.21 2.48 4.73
N THR A 140 -2.40 2.76 5.75
CA THR A 140 -1.27 1.92 6.14
C THR A 140 -1.71 0.49 6.50
N LYS A 141 -2.81 0.34 7.26
CA LYS A 141 -3.39 -0.98 7.62
C LYS A 141 -4.05 -1.68 6.43
N GLY A 142 -4.52 -0.93 5.45
CA GLY A 142 -5.25 -1.45 4.28
C GLY A 142 -4.39 -1.82 3.07
N VAL A 143 -3.09 -1.56 3.13
CA VAL A 143 -2.16 -1.79 2.00
C VAL A 143 -1.17 -2.88 2.39
N SER A 144 -1.05 -3.92 1.58
CA SER A 144 0.01 -4.94 1.73
C SER A 144 1.36 -4.44 1.20
N ASP A 145 2.46 -5.09 1.54
CA ASP A 145 3.81 -4.67 1.07
C ASP A 145 3.93 -4.63 -0.47
N PHE A 146 3.28 -5.57 -1.17
CA PHE A 146 3.23 -5.56 -2.63
C PHE A 146 2.43 -4.36 -3.16
N GLN A 147 1.30 -4.05 -2.52
CA GLN A 147 0.48 -2.89 -2.90
C GLN A 147 1.19 -1.57 -2.54
N LYS A 148 1.93 -1.50 -1.43
CA LYS A 148 2.78 -0.35 -1.07
C LYS A 148 3.77 -0.10 -2.20
N TRP A 149 4.50 -1.14 -2.60
CA TRP A 149 5.42 -1.08 -3.75
C TRP A 149 4.71 -0.66 -5.03
N GLN A 150 3.54 -1.22 -5.33
CA GLN A 150 2.79 -0.86 -6.55
C GLN A 150 2.34 0.60 -6.55
N LEU A 151 1.95 1.13 -5.38
CA LEU A 151 1.52 2.52 -5.22
C LEU A 151 2.70 3.47 -5.41
N THR A 152 3.88 3.16 -4.87
CA THR A 152 5.07 4.04 -4.96
C THR A 152 5.86 3.85 -6.24
N ARG A 153 5.76 2.71 -6.92
CA ARG A 153 6.53 2.39 -8.14
C ARG A 153 6.35 3.46 -9.22
N ARG A 154 7.46 4.02 -9.73
CA ARG A 154 7.48 5.07 -10.78
C ARG A 154 6.79 6.38 -10.39
N LEU A 155 6.56 6.64 -9.10
CA LEU A 155 6.31 8.00 -8.65
C LEU A 155 7.67 8.67 -8.46
N SER A 156 7.97 9.66 -9.29
CA SER A 156 9.16 10.47 -9.08
C SER A 156 8.87 11.44 -7.94
N ASN A 157 9.61 11.31 -6.84
CA ASN A 157 9.51 12.26 -5.75
C ASN A 157 10.12 13.60 -6.14
N LYS A 158 11.05 13.65 -7.10
CA LYS A 158 11.78 14.87 -7.54
C LYS A 158 11.02 15.74 -8.55
N GLN A 159 9.69 15.70 -8.53
CA GLN A 159 8.83 16.50 -9.40
C GLN A 159 7.73 17.10 -8.54
N GLY A 160 7.62 18.42 -8.48
CA GLY A 160 6.59 19.16 -7.71
C GLY A 160 5.89 20.15 -8.62
N THR A 161 5.43 19.62 -9.74
CA THR A 161 4.52 20.32 -10.63
C THR A 161 3.09 19.94 -10.26
N ALA A 162 2.12 20.70 -10.76
CA ALA A 162 0.71 20.33 -10.69
C ALA A 162 0.44 18.90 -11.19
N GLN A 163 1.20 18.48 -12.21
CA GLN A 163 1.04 17.18 -12.84
C GLN A 163 1.51 16.03 -11.94
N SER A 164 2.62 16.21 -11.21
CA SER A 164 3.09 15.18 -10.27
C SER A 164 2.12 15.06 -9.09
N ALA A 165 1.68 16.19 -8.53
CA ALA A 165 0.64 16.25 -7.49
C ALA A 165 -0.61 15.46 -7.88
N MET A 166 -1.12 15.70 -9.10
CA MET A 166 -2.29 15.00 -9.61
C MET A 166 -2.01 13.54 -9.94
N THR A 167 -0.78 13.17 -10.29
CA THR A 167 -0.39 11.77 -10.52
C THR A 167 -0.45 10.98 -9.21
N PHE A 168 0.08 11.53 -8.12
CA PHE A 168 -0.07 10.98 -6.78
C PHE A 168 -1.55 10.89 -6.42
N PHE A 169 -2.26 12.02 -6.46
CA PHE A 169 -3.68 12.08 -6.13
C PHE A 169 -4.51 11.03 -6.88
N ASN A 170 -4.34 10.94 -8.20
CA ASN A 170 -5.07 10.00 -9.06
C ASN A 170 -4.79 8.53 -8.76
N ARG A 171 -3.57 8.21 -8.33
CA ARG A 171 -3.19 6.85 -7.97
C ARG A 171 -3.79 6.45 -6.62
N TYR A 172 -3.58 7.28 -5.60
CA TYR A 172 -4.06 7.02 -4.25
C TYR A 172 -5.58 7.04 -4.18
N GLN A 173 -6.27 7.97 -4.88
CA GLN A 173 -7.73 7.98 -4.86
C GLN A 173 -8.37 6.69 -5.40
N LYS A 174 -7.77 6.08 -6.44
CA LYS A 174 -8.30 4.84 -7.02
C LYS A 174 -8.17 3.69 -6.03
N PHE A 175 -7.05 3.63 -5.32
CA PHE A 175 -6.80 2.63 -4.29
C PHE A 175 -7.73 2.82 -3.09
N ILE A 176 -7.75 4.03 -2.50
CA ILE A 176 -8.59 4.38 -1.34
C ILE A 176 -10.07 4.09 -1.65
N THR A 177 -10.55 4.44 -2.84
CA THR A 177 -11.95 4.17 -3.23
C THR A 177 -12.29 2.69 -3.21
N ARG A 178 -11.37 1.82 -3.64
CA ARG A 178 -11.61 0.37 -3.76
C ARG A 178 -11.42 -0.35 -2.43
N HIS A 179 -10.37 -0.02 -1.68
CA HIS A 179 -9.90 -0.82 -0.55
C HIS A 179 -10.17 -0.20 0.82
N ILE A 180 -10.58 1.07 0.89
CA ILE A 180 -10.75 1.79 2.16
C ILE A 180 -12.13 2.43 2.29
N ALA A 181 -12.60 3.17 1.27
CA ALA A 181 -13.84 3.96 1.40
C ALA A 181 -15.08 3.10 1.66
N LYS A 182 -15.22 1.98 0.93
CA LYS A 182 -16.41 1.12 0.91
C LYS A 182 -16.40 -0.11 1.83
N PRO A 183 -15.28 -0.85 2.02
CA PRO A 183 -15.35 -2.15 2.68
C PRO A 183 -15.71 -2.06 4.17
N ALA A 184 -16.40 -3.12 4.65
CA ALA A 184 -16.83 -3.23 6.04
C ALA A 184 -15.66 -3.47 7.01
N LYS A 185 -14.61 -4.16 6.55
CA LYS A 185 -13.33 -4.33 7.24
C LYS A 185 -12.21 -3.99 6.28
N ILE A 186 -11.29 -3.15 6.73
CA ILE A 186 -10.06 -2.85 5.98
C ILE A 186 -9.16 -4.06 6.15
N THR A 187 -8.87 -4.74 5.03
CA THR A 187 -8.01 -5.92 5.02
C THR A 187 -6.86 -5.64 4.06
N PRO A 188 -5.61 -5.97 4.47
CA PRO A 188 -4.48 -5.85 3.57
C PRO A 188 -4.70 -6.79 2.37
N GLY A 189 -4.38 -6.30 1.17
CA GLY A 189 -4.44 -7.13 -0.03
C GLY A 189 -3.35 -8.21 -0.09
N LEU A 190 -3.15 -8.81 -1.26
CA LEU A 190 -2.12 -9.83 -1.46
C LEU A 190 -0.72 -9.25 -1.18
N GLY A 191 0.01 -9.82 -0.24
CA GLY A 191 1.40 -9.46 0.06
C GLY A 191 2.41 -10.14 -0.87
N TRP A 192 3.69 -9.78 -0.75
CA TRP A 192 4.78 -10.39 -1.53
C TRP A 192 4.86 -11.91 -1.36
N GLY A 193 4.56 -12.45 -0.17
CA GLY A 193 4.52 -13.90 0.05
C GLY A 193 3.52 -14.62 -0.85
N TRP A 194 2.33 -14.05 -1.05
CA TRP A 194 1.33 -14.59 -1.98
C TRP A 194 1.76 -14.47 -3.44
N VAL A 195 2.32 -13.32 -3.82
CA VAL A 195 2.82 -13.10 -5.18
C VAL A 195 3.95 -14.07 -5.51
N SER A 196 4.93 -14.22 -4.62
CA SER A 196 6.03 -15.16 -4.75
C SER A 196 5.52 -16.60 -4.79
N PHE A 197 4.52 -16.97 -3.98
CA PHE A 197 3.92 -18.30 -4.03
C PHE A 197 3.31 -18.61 -5.40
N TRP A 198 2.55 -17.68 -5.99
CA TRP A 198 1.93 -17.87 -7.31
C TRP A 198 2.94 -17.90 -8.46
N ILE A 199 4.04 -17.16 -8.35
CA ILE A 199 5.11 -17.15 -9.37
C ILE A 199 6.01 -18.39 -9.23
N LEU A 200 6.37 -18.78 -8.01
CA LEU A 200 7.30 -19.88 -7.74
C LEU A 200 6.63 -21.26 -7.84
N SER A 201 5.34 -21.39 -7.51
CA SER A 201 4.63 -22.68 -7.58
C SER A 201 4.70 -23.37 -8.95
N PRO A 202 4.43 -22.71 -10.10
CA PRO A 202 4.55 -23.36 -11.40
C PRO A 202 6.00 -23.71 -11.75
N PHE A 203 6.98 -22.89 -11.32
CA PHE A 203 8.40 -23.19 -11.51
C PHE A 203 8.83 -24.41 -10.69
N LEU A 204 8.45 -24.47 -9.41
CA LEU A 204 8.72 -25.61 -8.53
C LEU A 204 8.04 -26.89 -9.03
N LEU A 205 6.79 -26.80 -9.51
CA LEU A 205 6.09 -27.92 -10.12
C LEU A 205 6.79 -28.41 -11.38
N TRP A 206 7.27 -27.50 -12.23
CA TRP A 206 8.04 -27.86 -13.42
C TRP A 206 9.37 -28.54 -13.07
N VAL A 207 10.11 -28.01 -12.07
CA VAL A 207 11.35 -28.64 -11.56
C VAL A 207 11.05 -30.03 -11.00
N LEU A 208 9.99 -30.17 -10.19
CA LEU A 208 9.57 -31.47 -9.64
C LEU A 208 9.24 -32.48 -10.74
N LEU A 209 8.47 -32.07 -11.77
CA LEU A 209 8.16 -32.93 -12.91
C LEU A 209 9.42 -33.35 -13.68
N LYS A 210 10.40 -32.46 -13.84
CA LYS A 210 11.69 -32.76 -14.46
C LYS A 210 12.48 -33.78 -13.65
N ILE A 211 12.54 -33.60 -12.32
CA ILE A 211 13.20 -34.54 -11.41
C ILE A 211 12.51 -35.90 -11.45
N LEU A 212 11.18 -35.96 -11.34
CA LEU A 212 10.42 -37.20 -11.42
C LEU A 212 10.57 -37.90 -12.78
N LYS A 213 10.65 -37.14 -13.88
CA LYS A 213 10.92 -37.69 -15.21
C LYS A 213 12.34 -38.24 -15.31
N ALA A 214 13.34 -37.57 -14.72
CA ALA A 214 14.72 -38.06 -14.67
C ALA A 214 14.87 -39.34 -13.82
N PHE A 215 14.09 -39.47 -12.74
CA PHE A 215 14.05 -40.71 -11.95
C PHE A 215 13.29 -41.85 -12.66
N ARG A 216 12.27 -41.54 -13.48
CA ARG A 216 11.55 -42.55 -14.28
C ARG A 216 12.30 -42.99 -15.54
N HIS A 217 13.11 -42.11 -16.10
CA HIS A 217 13.96 -42.38 -17.25
C HIS A 217 15.35 -41.80 -16.95
N PRO A 218 16.23 -42.55 -16.29
CA PRO A 218 17.62 -42.14 -16.16
C PRO A 218 18.20 -42.10 -17.57
N THR A 219 18.21 -40.92 -18.18
CA THR A 219 19.02 -40.67 -19.37
C THR A 219 20.46 -40.63 -18.88
N PHE A 220 21.07 -41.82 -18.80
CA PHE A 220 22.51 -41.92 -18.90
C PHE A 220 22.88 -41.19 -20.18
N VAL A 221 23.70 -40.14 -20.05
CA VAL A 221 24.38 -39.56 -21.20
C VAL A 221 25.24 -40.69 -21.74
N GLY A 222 24.69 -41.43 -22.71
CA GLY A 222 25.39 -42.50 -23.39
C GLY A 222 26.52 -41.84 -24.17
N ASP A 223 27.73 -41.93 -23.62
CA ASP A 223 28.94 -41.70 -24.37
C ASP A 223 28.95 -42.73 -25.52
N PRO A 224 28.89 -42.31 -26.80
CA PRO A 224 28.81 -43.24 -27.93
C PRO A 224 30.10 -44.05 -28.13
N HIS A 225 31.11 -43.86 -27.27
CA HIS A 225 32.38 -44.60 -27.29
C HIS A 225 32.62 -45.51 -26.08
N ALA A 226 31.67 -45.61 -25.15
CA ALA A 226 31.79 -46.55 -24.03
C ALA A 226 31.41 -47.97 -24.50
N GLY A 227 32.42 -48.82 -24.69
CA GLY A 227 32.26 -50.25 -24.90
C GLY A 227 31.40 -50.91 -23.82
N ALA A 228 30.93 -52.12 -24.11
CA ALA A 228 29.85 -52.86 -23.45
C ALA A 228 30.02 -53.21 -21.94
N ASP A 229 30.88 -52.50 -21.19
CA ASP A 229 31.23 -52.81 -19.80
C ASP A 229 30.78 -51.73 -18.79
N MET A 230 29.90 -50.81 -19.18
CA MET A 230 29.48 -49.68 -18.33
C MET A 230 28.09 -49.85 -17.68
N TYR A 231 27.61 -51.08 -17.52
CA TYR A 231 26.28 -51.36 -16.91
C TYR A 231 26.32 -51.73 -15.41
N SER A 232 27.38 -51.39 -14.68
CA SER A 232 27.43 -51.60 -13.23
C SER A 232 27.68 -50.29 -12.47
N GLY A 233 26.67 -49.42 -12.41
CA GLY A 233 26.71 -48.20 -11.62
C GLY A 233 25.98 -48.37 -10.29
N TYR A 234 26.71 -48.32 -9.17
CA TYR A 234 26.11 -48.29 -7.84
C TYR A 234 25.52 -46.89 -7.58
N MET A 235 24.19 -46.78 -7.52
CA MET A 235 23.51 -45.56 -7.08
C MET A 235 22.44 -45.90 -6.05
N TRP A 236 22.51 -45.22 -4.89
CA TRP A 236 21.56 -45.35 -3.78
C TRP A 236 21.46 -46.76 -3.16
N GLY A 237 22.60 -47.36 -2.80
CA GLY A 237 22.62 -48.55 -1.96
C GLY A 237 22.22 -49.86 -2.65
N ARG A 238 22.01 -49.85 -3.98
CA ARG A 238 21.70 -51.05 -4.78
C ARG A 238 22.54 -51.08 -6.05
N TRP A 239 23.03 -52.28 -6.39
CA TRP A 239 23.57 -52.59 -7.70
C TRP A 239 22.42 -52.69 -8.70
N MET A 240 22.49 -51.93 -9.78
CA MET A 240 21.64 -52.14 -10.95
C MET A 240 22.49 -52.81 -12.02
N GLY A 241 22.20 -54.08 -12.31
CA GLY A 241 22.83 -54.86 -13.37
C GLY A 241 23.22 -56.26 -12.91
N GLY A 242 22.52 -57.29 -13.40
CA GLY A 242 22.96 -58.68 -13.26
C GLY A 242 21.86 -59.74 -13.23
N ASP A 243 20.97 -59.78 -14.21
CA ASP A 243 20.31 -61.05 -14.57
C ASP A 243 21.16 -61.68 -15.68
N HIS A 244 22.17 -62.44 -15.27
CA HIS A 244 22.83 -63.40 -16.15
C HIS A 244 22.12 -64.74 -15.96
N ASP A 245 21.19 -65.06 -16.86
CA ASP A 245 20.76 -66.45 -17.05
C ASP A 245 21.94 -67.22 -17.66
N PRO A 246 22.49 -68.25 -16.97
CA PRO A 246 23.27 -69.27 -17.65
C PRO A 246 22.30 -70.20 -18.38
N TRP A 247 22.80 -71.08 -19.24
CA TRP A 247 22.06 -72.12 -19.96
C TRP A 247 21.41 -71.65 -21.27
N ASP A 248 22.16 -71.83 -22.37
CA ASP A 248 21.69 -72.59 -23.54
C ASP A 248 22.74 -72.49 -24.65
N HIS A 249 23.61 -73.51 -24.77
CA HIS A 249 24.24 -73.95 -26.02
C HIS A 249 25.02 -75.25 -25.75
N PHE A 250 24.38 -76.41 -25.95
CA PHE A 250 24.97 -77.62 -26.55
C PHE A 250 23.84 -78.50 -27.10
#